data_AF-A0A9E2RCJ6-F1
#
_entry.id   AF-A0A9E2RCJ6-F1
#
_cell.length_a   1.000
_cell.length_b   1.000
_cell.length_c   1.000
_cell.angle_alpha   90.00
_cell.angle_beta   90.00
_cell.angle_gamma   90.00
#
_symmetry.space_group_name_H-M   'P 1'
#
loop_
_entity.id
_entity.type
_entity.pdbx_description
1 polymer ?
#
loop_
_entity_poly.entity_id
_entity_poly.type
_entity_poly.pdbx_seq_one_letter_code
_entity_poly.pdbx_strand_id
1 'polypeptide(L)'
;MNQSPAQLGSNASTSSSVVGLWASAFILAGLCLIAFARLIGLTGGGPEAIAIASMRGQPAFAGNEGGGGMVAQAGVYTALISPGGNDDLLVVLDGRSEELMVYRPDGNQGVPQLVQRLNVQTLFTEARTRAEGRAPSAPAVRPQAPNPLTR
;
A
#
# COMPACT_ATOMS: atom_id res chain seq x y z
N MET A 1 -29.88 -73.05 -31.60
CA MET A 1 -29.53 -72.28 -32.81
C MET A 1 -29.87 -70.83 -32.57
N ASN A 2 -28.92 -69.95 -32.90
CA ASN A 2 -29.01 -68.49 -33.07
C ASN A 2 -29.25 -67.62 -31.83
N GLN A 3 -28.57 -66.50 -31.61
CA GLN A 3 -27.30 -65.89 -32.06
C GLN A 3 -27.20 -64.61 -31.20
N SER A 4 -26.05 -64.30 -30.61
CA SER A 4 -25.80 -62.99 -29.99
C SER A 4 -25.73 -61.89 -31.04
N PRO A 5 -25.98 -60.62 -30.67
CA PRO A 5 -24.93 -59.65 -30.98
C PRO A 5 -24.67 -58.64 -29.86
N ALA A 6 -23.38 -58.30 -29.78
CA ALA A 6 -22.79 -57.25 -28.99
C ALA A 6 -23.40 -55.87 -29.31
N GLN A 7 -23.75 -55.12 -28.26
CA GLN A 7 -23.98 -53.68 -28.38
C GLN A 7 -22.69 -52.97 -27.93
N LEU A 8 -21.88 -52.67 -28.93
CA LEU A 8 -20.66 -51.90 -28.88
C LEU A 8 -21.06 -50.43 -28.70
N GLY A 9 -20.95 -49.91 -27.47
CA GLY A 9 -21.20 -48.50 -27.16
C GLY A 9 -20.20 -47.61 -27.90
N SER A 10 -20.69 -46.92 -28.93
CA SER A 10 -19.94 -45.99 -29.75
C SER A 10 -19.62 -44.71 -28.96
N ASN A 11 -18.33 -44.49 -28.70
CA ASN A 11 -17.80 -43.22 -28.22
C ASN A 11 -17.95 -42.16 -29.33
N ALA A 12 -19.02 -41.35 -29.25
CA ALA A 12 -19.25 -40.21 -30.14
C ALA A 12 -18.29 -39.06 -29.78
N SER A 13 -17.06 -39.22 -30.24
CA SER A 13 -15.88 -38.41 -30.00
C SER A 13 -15.70 -37.04 -30.63
N THR A 14 -16.49 -36.55 -31.59
CA THR A 14 -15.85 -35.55 -32.48
C THR A 14 -16.80 -34.74 -33.34
N SER A 15 -16.91 -33.43 -33.06
CA SER A 15 -17.12 -32.36 -34.08
C SER A 15 -17.33 -30.94 -33.52
N SER A 16 -17.23 -30.69 -32.21
CA SER A 16 -17.33 -29.31 -31.66
C SER A 16 -15.97 -28.58 -31.52
N SER A 17 -14.85 -29.22 -31.86
CA SER A 17 -13.51 -28.74 -31.50
C SER A 17 -13.01 -27.55 -32.32
N VAL A 18 -13.49 -27.35 -33.54
CA VAL A 18 -12.94 -26.32 -34.45
C VAL A 18 -13.38 -24.92 -34.03
N VAL A 19 -14.64 -24.73 -33.68
CA VAL A 19 -15.15 -23.40 -33.26
C VAL A 19 -14.57 -23.00 -31.89
N GLY A 20 -14.33 -23.96 -31.00
CA GLY A 20 -13.69 -23.72 -29.71
C GLY A 20 -12.22 -23.25 -29.83
N LEU A 21 -11.50 -23.74 -30.84
CA LEU A 21 -10.10 -23.36 -31.07
C LEU A 21 -9.95 -21.87 -31.42
N TRP A 22 -10.82 -21.35 -32.28
CA TRP A 22 -10.79 -19.92 -32.65
C TRP A 22 -11.05 -19.01 -31.45
N ALA A 23 -12.03 -19.35 -30.61
CA ALA A 23 -12.32 -18.58 -29.40
C ALA A 23 -11.10 -18.55 -28.45
N SER A 24 -10.43 -19.69 -28.26
CA SER A 24 -9.24 -19.75 -27.40
C SER A 24 -8.06 -18.93 -27.93
N ALA A 25 -7.87 -18.88 -29.25
CA ALA A 25 -6.80 -18.13 -29.88
C ALA A 25 -6.96 -16.61 -29.68
N PHE A 26 -8.18 -16.08 -29.83
CA PHE A 26 -8.44 -14.65 -29.60
C PHE A 26 -8.27 -14.25 -28.14
N ILE A 27 -8.70 -15.10 -27.20
CA ILE A 27 -8.53 -14.86 -25.77
C ILE A 27 -7.04 -14.82 -25.41
N LEU A 28 -6.25 -15.77 -25.91
CA LEU A 28 -4.80 -15.79 -25.69
C LEU A 28 -4.10 -14.59 -26.32
N ALA A 29 -4.46 -14.21 -27.56
CA ALA A 29 -3.89 -13.04 -28.22
C ALA A 29 -4.19 -11.75 -27.45
N GLY A 30 -5.41 -11.58 -26.94
CA GLY A 30 -5.78 -10.44 -26.11
C GLY A 30 -5.00 -10.39 -24.79
N LEU A 31 -4.88 -11.52 -24.09
CA LEU A 31 -4.08 -11.61 -22.87
C LEU A 31 -2.59 -11.35 -23.12
N CYS A 32 -2.06 -11.86 -24.23
CA CYS A 32 -0.67 -11.67 -24.61
C CYS A 32 -0.38 -10.20 -24.96
N LEU A 33 -1.29 -9.51 -25.64
CA LEU A 33 -1.17 -8.10 -25.95
C LEU A 33 -1.23 -7.25 -24.67
N ILE A 34 -2.09 -7.59 -23.72
CA ILE A 34 -2.14 -6.94 -22.39
C ILE A 34 -0.83 -7.18 -21.63
N ALA A 35 -0.28 -8.40 -21.63
CA ALA A 35 0.98 -8.72 -20.98
C ALA A 35 2.15 -7.96 -21.59
N PHE A 36 2.20 -7.86 -22.92
CA PHE A 36 3.25 -7.16 -23.65
C PHE A 36 3.16 -5.64 -23.47
N ALA A 37 1.95 -5.09 -23.46
CA ALA A 37 1.71 -3.68 -23.19
C ALA A 37 2.09 -3.29 -21.74
N ARG A 38 2.02 -4.23 -20.79
CA ARG A 38 2.56 -4.03 -19.43
C ARG A 38 4.07 -4.10 -19.40
N LEU A 39 4.68 -5.03 -20.13
CA LEU A 39 6.13 -5.21 -20.18
C LEU A 39 6.84 -3.96 -20.72
N ILE A 40 6.25 -3.29 -21.71
CA ILE A 40 6.84 -2.08 -22.34
C ILE A 40 6.48 -0.80 -21.56
N GLY A 41 5.68 -0.89 -20.49
CA GLY A 41 5.24 0.28 -19.73
C GLY A 41 4.30 1.20 -20.52
N LEU A 42 3.81 0.76 -21.68
CA LEU A 42 2.90 1.53 -22.54
C LEU A 42 1.46 1.54 -22.01
N THR A 43 1.10 0.60 -21.13
CA THR A 43 -0.17 0.57 -20.40
C THR A 43 0.08 0.65 -18.90
N GLY A 44 0.14 1.88 -18.38
CA GLY A 44 0.31 2.18 -16.95
C GLY A 44 -0.88 1.82 -16.05
N GLY A 45 -1.42 0.61 -16.17
CA GLY A 45 -2.53 0.12 -15.33
C GLY A 45 -2.86 -1.36 -15.56
N GLY A 46 -2.27 -2.24 -14.75
CA GLY A 46 -2.74 -3.63 -14.62
C GLY A 46 -4.00 -3.73 -13.74
N PRO A 47 -4.66 -4.90 -13.61
CA PRO A 47 -5.82 -5.14 -12.75
C PRO A 47 -5.46 -5.13 -11.25
N GLU A 48 -4.17 -5.11 -10.92
CA GLU A 48 -3.71 -4.72 -9.58
C GLU A 48 -3.99 -3.22 -9.34
N ALA A 49 -4.05 -2.44 -10.42
CA ALA A 49 -4.58 -1.08 -10.40
C ALA A 49 -6.12 -1.01 -10.42
N ILE A 50 -6.91 -2.10 -10.32
CA ILE A 50 -8.37 -1.98 -10.06
C ILE A 50 -8.68 -2.17 -8.56
N ALA A 51 -7.85 -2.94 -7.84
CA ALA A 51 -7.77 -2.83 -6.38
C ALA A 51 -7.08 -1.52 -5.94
N ILE A 52 -6.16 -1.00 -6.76
CA ILE A 52 -5.51 0.29 -6.51
C ILE A 52 -6.19 1.45 -7.29
N ALA A 53 -7.29 1.26 -8.06
CA ALA A 53 -8.03 2.39 -8.69
C ALA A 53 -9.34 2.77 -8.00
N SER A 54 -9.81 1.94 -7.06
CA SER A 54 -10.52 2.49 -5.89
C SER A 54 -9.55 3.14 -4.88
N MET A 55 -8.22 2.99 -5.08
CA MET A 55 -7.14 3.78 -4.46
C MET A 55 -6.42 4.77 -5.44
N ARG A 56 -6.95 4.98 -6.66
CA ARG A 56 -6.56 6.05 -7.61
C ARG A 56 -7.79 6.91 -7.91
N GLY A 57 -8.40 7.44 -6.86
CA GLY A 57 -8.60 8.88 -6.88
C GLY A 57 -7.21 9.47 -6.68
N GLN A 58 -6.62 10.03 -7.74
CA GLN A 58 -5.40 10.86 -7.73
C GLN A 58 -4.44 10.64 -6.54
N PRO A 59 -3.21 10.14 -6.72
CA PRO A 59 -2.15 10.66 -5.87
C PRO A 59 -1.93 12.11 -6.30
N ALA A 60 -2.77 13.00 -5.77
CA ALA A 60 -2.45 14.41 -5.66
C ALA A 60 -1.29 14.50 -4.67
N PHE A 61 -0.09 14.11 -5.11
CA PHE A 61 1.18 14.58 -4.55
C PHE A 61 1.43 16.04 -4.97
N ALA A 62 0.38 16.77 -5.38
CA ALA A 62 0.41 18.20 -5.55
C ALA A 62 0.39 18.82 -4.15
N GLY A 63 1.49 19.51 -3.83
CA GLY A 63 1.79 20.05 -2.51
C GLY A 63 0.58 20.67 -1.82
N ASN A 64 0.24 20.12 -0.66
CA ASN A 64 -0.63 20.80 0.27
C ASN A 64 0.27 21.73 1.11
N GLU A 65 0.21 23.03 0.81
CA GLU A 65 0.83 24.13 1.57
C GLU A 65 0.21 24.29 2.98
N GLY A 66 -0.56 23.31 3.47
CA GLY A 66 -1.23 23.29 4.76
C GLY A 66 -0.97 22.01 5.55
N GLY A 67 0.29 21.77 5.95
CA GLY A 67 0.74 21.14 7.21
C GLY A 67 0.08 19.87 7.78
N GLY A 68 -0.80 19.18 7.05
CA GLY A 68 -1.46 17.96 7.49
C GLY A 68 -0.77 16.73 6.93
N GLY A 69 -0.15 15.92 7.79
CA GLY A 69 0.44 14.65 7.36
C GLY A 69 -0.60 13.75 6.71
N MET A 70 -0.27 13.18 5.55
CA MET A 70 -1.14 12.23 4.86
C MET A 70 -0.89 10.82 5.41
N VAL A 71 -1.96 10.11 5.76
CA VAL A 71 -1.93 8.71 6.20
C VAL A 71 -2.68 7.85 5.19
N ALA A 72 -2.08 6.74 4.78
CA ALA A 72 -2.70 5.74 3.92
C ALA A 72 -2.53 4.35 4.54
N GLN A 73 -3.54 3.48 4.41
CA GLN A 73 -3.49 2.11 4.90
C GLN A 73 -3.79 1.14 3.75
N ALA A 74 -2.94 0.12 3.60
CA ALA A 74 -3.07 -0.94 2.61
C ALA A 74 -2.86 -2.30 3.29
N GLY A 75 -3.97 -2.95 3.66
CA GLY A 75 -3.94 -4.21 4.39
C GLY A 75 -3.25 -4.06 5.75
N VAL A 76 -2.10 -4.74 5.90
CA VAL A 76 -1.27 -4.72 7.13
C VAL A 76 -0.27 -3.58 7.18
N TYR A 77 -0.13 -2.81 6.10
CA TYR A 77 0.80 -1.70 6.00
C TYR A 77 0.08 -0.38 6.24
N THR A 78 0.66 0.48 7.08
CA THR A 78 0.21 1.87 7.26
C THR A 78 1.34 2.80 6.88
N ALA A 79 1.11 3.69 5.93
CA ALA A 79 2.06 4.68 5.47
C ALA A 79 1.67 6.09 5.95
N LEU A 80 2.66 6.85 6.39
CA LEU A 80 2.55 8.26 6.78
C LEU A 80 3.60 9.05 5.98
N ILE A 81 3.18 10.15 5.37
CA ILE A 81 4.11 11.15 4.83
C ILE A 81 4.25 12.25 5.87
N SER A 82 5.46 12.39 6.41
CA SER A 82 5.81 13.44 7.35
C SER A 82 6.63 14.51 6.64
N PRO A 83 6.21 15.79 6.67
CA PRO A 83 7.03 16.88 6.14
C PRO A 83 8.29 17.02 6.99
N GLY A 84 9.45 16.92 6.34
CA GLY A 84 10.76 16.88 7.00
C GLY A 84 11.67 18.03 6.57
N GLY A 85 11.21 19.28 6.70
CA GLY A 85 12.00 20.49 6.46
C GLY A 85 12.45 20.64 4.99
N ASN A 86 13.53 19.96 4.61
CA ASN A 86 14.03 19.93 3.24
C ASN A 86 13.50 18.76 2.42
N ASP A 87 13.27 17.60 3.04
CA ASP A 87 12.82 16.39 2.38
C ASP A 87 11.61 15.81 3.10
N ASP A 88 10.62 15.32 2.36
CA ASP A 88 9.54 14.52 2.94
C ASP A 88 10.06 13.16 3.37
N LEU A 89 9.54 12.64 4.48
CA LEU A 89 9.83 11.27 4.94
C LEU A 89 8.59 10.40 4.74
N LEU A 90 8.80 9.25 4.09
CA LEU A 90 7.78 8.20 4.00
C LEU A 90 8.03 7.21 5.13
N VAL A 91 7.13 7.19 6.11
CA VAL A 91 7.16 6.24 7.22
C VAL A 91 6.18 5.12 6.94
N VAL A 92 6.62 3.87 6.97
CA VAL A 92 5.79 2.68 6.75
C VAL A 92 5.83 1.81 7.99
N LEU A 93 4.66 1.52 8.55
CA LEU A 93 4.46 0.57 9.64
C LEU A 93 3.99 -0.76 9.06
N ASP A 94 4.77 -1.82 9.27
CA ASP A 94 4.38 -3.21 8.97
C ASP A 94 3.74 -3.84 10.20
N GLY A 95 2.42 -4.07 10.13
CA GLY A 95 1.65 -4.68 11.22
C GLY A 95 1.94 -6.17 11.46
N ARG A 96 2.64 -6.86 10.55
CA ARG A 96 3.00 -8.28 10.74
C ARG A 96 4.33 -8.43 11.47
N SER A 97 5.31 -7.60 11.15
CA SER A 97 6.63 -7.65 11.79
C SER A 97 6.76 -6.69 12.97
N GLU A 98 5.77 -5.82 13.20
CA GLU A 98 5.81 -4.74 14.20
C GLU A 98 7.04 -3.83 14.04
N GLU A 99 7.33 -3.47 12.79
CA GLU A 99 8.48 -2.65 12.43
C GLU A 99 8.06 -1.37 11.74
N LEU A 100 8.79 -0.30 12.06
CA LEU A 100 8.66 1.00 11.46
C LEU A 100 9.86 1.23 10.53
N MET A 101 9.56 1.44 9.25
CA MET A 101 10.53 1.67 8.20
C MET A 101 10.44 3.12 7.76
N VAL A 102 11.57 3.82 7.74
CA VAL A 102 11.65 5.21 7.31
C VAL A 102 12.37 5.25 5.98
N TYR A 103 11.69 5.79 4.98
CA TYR A 103 12.20 5.98 3.64
C TYR A 103 12.39 7.46 3.33
N ARG A 104 13.44 7.75 2.58
CA ARG A 104 13.63 9.04 1.93
C ARG A 104 13.29 8.88 0.45
N PRO A 105 12.36 9.68 -0.10
CA PRO A 105 12.13 9.71 -1.52
C PRO A 105 13.38 10.26 -2.22
N ASP A 106 13.97 9.48 -3.12
CA ASP A 106 15.01 9.98 -4.01
C ASP A 106 14.33 10.58 -5.24
N GLY A 107 14.39 11.91 -5.36
CA GLY A 107 13.77 12.65 -6.47
C GLY A 107 14.29 12.26 -7.85
N ASN A 108 15.46 11.62 -7.94
CA ASN A 108 16.08 11.28 -9.22
C ASN A 108 15.88 9.82 -9.64
N GLN A 109 15.68 8.90 -8.70
CA GLN A 109 15.68 7.46 -8.97
C GLN A 109 14.29 6.83 -8.93
N GLY A 110 13.28 7.54 -8.43
CA GLY A 110 11.90 7.03 -8.31
C GLY A 110 11.73 5.85 -7.35
N VAL A 111 12.83 5.34 -6.78
CA VAL A 111 12.86 4.29 -5.77
C VAL A 111 13.17 4.93 -4.42
N PRO A 112 12.29 4.81 -3.42
CA PRO A 112 12.55 5.34 -2.09
C PRO A 112 13.71 4.59 -1.42
N GLN A 113 14.66 5.31 -0.85
CA GLN A 113 15.79 4.73 -0.13
C GLN A 113 15.39 4.46 1.32
N LEU A 114 15.59 3.23 1.79
CA LEU A 114 15.40 2.90 3.20
C LEU A 114 16.51 3.56 4.02
N VAL A 115 16.12 4.50 4.88
CA VAL A 115 17.03 5.22 5.79
C VAL A 115 17.20 4.42 7.08
N GLN A 116 16.10 3.93 7.62
CA GLN A 116 16.11 3.32 8.94
C GLN A 116 14.99 2.28 9.09
N ARG A 117 15.27 1.23 9.85
CA ARG A 117 14.31 0.24 10.30
C ARG A 117 14.37 0.15 11.81
N LEU A 118 13.21 0.27 12.46
CA LEU A 118 13.07 0.36 13.91
C LEU A 118 12.05 -0.67 14.38
N ASN A 119 12.35 -1.37 15.47
CA ASN A 119 11.37 -2.21 16.13
C ASN A 119 10.43 -1.32 16.99
N VAL A 120 9.13 -1.50 16.82
CA VAL A 120 8.12 -0.66 17.46
C VAL A 120 8.12 -0.85 18.99
N GLN A 121 8.37 -2.05 19.50
CA GLN A 121 8.43 -2.33 20.94
C GLN A 121 9.60 -1.59 21.60
N THR A 122 10.76 -1.56 20.94
CA THR A 122 11.93 -0.80 21.39
C THR A 122 11.61 0.69 21.41
N LEU A 123 10.99 1.22 20.35
CA LEU A 123 10.58 2.63 20.28
C LEU A 123 9.63 3.02 21.41
N PHE A 124 8.64 2.18 21.74
CA PHE A 124 7.74 2.45 22.85
C PHE A 124 8.44 2.42 24.20
N THR A 125 9.38 1.49 24.40
CA THR A 125 10.18 1.41 25.63
C THR A 125 11.06 2.65 25.81
N GLU A 126 11.72 3.08 24.75
CA GLU A 126 12.53 4.31 24.73
C GLU A 126 11.67 5.56 24.94
N ALA A 127 10.53 5.65 24.24
CA ALA A 127 9.60 6.76 24.38
C ALA A 127 9.04 6.86 25.80
N ARG A 128 8.71 5.72 26.42
CA ARG A 128 8.27 5.64 27.81
C ARG A 128 9.36 6.10 28.77
N THR A 129 10.57 5.58 28.63
CA THR A 129 11.72 5.98 29.46
C THR A 129 11.99 7.49 29.34
N ARG A 130 11.89 8.03 28.11
CA ARG A 130 12.05 9.46 27.85
C ARG A 130 10.91 10.30 28.44
N ALA A 131 9.68 9.81 28.42
CA ALA A 131 8.54 10.48 29.02
C ALA A 131 8.65 10.54 30.55
N GLU A 132 9.09 9.46 31.18
CA GLU A 132 9.29 9.38 32.63
C GLU A 132 10.45 10.29 33.10
N GLY A 133 11.50 10.46 32.27
CA GLY A 133 12.62 11.37 32.54
C GLY A 133 12.29 12.87 32.39
N ARG A 134 11.15 13.23 31.77
CA ARG A 134 10.71 14.62 31.65
C ARG A 134 9.69 14.90 32.75
N ALA A 135 10.20 15.25 33.94
CA ALA A 135 9.34 15.77 35.00
C ALA A 135 8.46 16.89 34.42
N PRO A 136 7.13 16.88 34.65
CA PRO A 136 6.26 17.96 34.21
C PRO A 136 6.85 19.25 34.77
N SER A 137 7.25 20.17 33.88
CA SER A 137 7.67 21.50 34.27
C SER A 137 6.61 22.03 35.23
N ALA A 138 7.01 22.31 36.47
CA ALA A 138 6.11 22.71 37.54
C ALA A 138 5.09 23.72 36.97
N PRO A 139 3.79 23.56 37.26
CA PRO A 139 2.75 24.43 36.70
C PRO A 139 3.21 25.87 36.88
N ALA A 140 3.33 26.61 35.78
CA ALA A 140 3.76 27.98 35.80
C ALA A 140 2.96 28.71 36.88
N VAL A 141 3.62 29.05 37.99
CA VAL A 141 3.00 29.75 39.11
C VAL A 141 2.48 31.04 38.51
N ARG A 142 1.16 31.11 38.26
CA ARG A 142 0.55 32.34 37.79
C ARG A 142 0.91 33.41 38.81
N PRO A 143 1.52 34.53 38.41
CA PRO A 143 1.69 35.67 39.31
C PRO A 143 0.31 35.99 39.88
N GLN A 144 0.13 35.78 41.19
CA GLN A 144 -1.07 36.23 41.86
C GLN A 144 -1.13 37.75 41.67
N ALA A 145 -2.16 38.23 40.97
CA ALA A 145 -2.39 39.64 40.83
C ALA A 145 -2.52 40.26 42.24
N PRO A 146 -1.86 41.39 42.53
CA PRO A 146 -1.98 42.06 43.82
C PRO A 146 -3.44 42.45 44.08
N ASN A 147 -3.94 42.06 45.25
CA ASN A 147 -5.34 42.20 45.63
C ASN A 147 -5.67 43.70 45.81
N PRO A 148 -6.60 44.30 45.04
CA PRO A 148 -6.81 45.76 45.01
C PRO A 148 -7.65 46.33 46.18
N LEU A 149 -7.70 45.68 47.36
CA LEU A 149 -8.66 46.03 48.44
C LEU A 149 -8.06 46.71 49.68
N THR A 150 -6.95 47.41 49.55
CA THR A 150 -6.47 48.31 50.62
C THR A 150 -6.22 49.71 50.08
N ARG A 151 -7.27 50.53 50.03
CA ARG A 151 -7.16 51.97 50.26
C ARG A 151 -8.48 52.58 50.70
#